data_AF-A0A0Q6RVE1-F1
#
_entry.id   AF-A0A0Q6RVE1-F1
#
_cell.length_a   1.000
_cell.length_b   1.000
_cell.length_c   1.000
_cell.angle_alpha   90.00
_cell.angle_beta   90.00
_cell.angle_gamma   90.00
#
_symmetry.space_group_name_H-M   'P 1'
#
loop_
_entity.id
_entity.type
_entity.pdbx_description
1 polymer ?
#
loop_
_entity_poly.entity_id
_entity_poly.type
_entity_poly.pdbx_seq_one_letter_code
_entity_poly.pdbx_strand_id
1 'polypeptide(L)'
;MKAAKAGSPDFIRGTGTEQFLNYPAIQMDSRKAEGMRFKINLSTPDNGEKFVVEMSNATLTTIAGYQADDADLTITIDRRELEDIMIGAAKLSDKVSAGKAKLAGNAQVLSQLASTMVEFDNWFEVLPGTKKQAAALPKPELLQDDATYYEGP
;
A
#
# COMPACT_ATOMS: atom_id res chain seq x y z
N MET A 1 -1.94 1.14 -17.32
CA MET A 1 -1.08 -0.08 -17.36
C MET A 1 -1.69 -1.07 -16.38
N LYS A 2 -1.82 -2.35 -16.70
CA LYS A 2 -2.32 -3.34 -15.73
C LYS A 2 -1.25 -3.50 -14.65
N ALA A 3 -1.59 -3.18 -13.39
CA ALA A 3 -0.77 -3.52 -12.24
C ALA A 3 -0.45 -5.02 -12.29
N ALA A 4 0.76 -5.42 -11.88
CA ALA A 4 1.06 -6.82 -11.67
C ALA A 4 -0.01 -7.40 -10.74
N LYS A 5 -0.64 -8.50 -11.14
CA LYS A 5 -1.56 -9.18 -10.24
C LYS A 5 -0.76 -9.53 -8.99
N ALA A 6 -1.29 -9.20 -7.81
CA ALA A 6 -0.86 -9.83 -6.57
C ALA A 6 -0.79 -11.35 -6.82
N GLY A 7 0.18 -12.05 -6.21
CA GLY A 7 0.39 -13.48 -6.43
C GLY A 7 -0.89 -14.29 -6.36
N SER A 8 -0.90 -15.53 -6.89
CA SER A 8 -2.11 -16.35 -6.83
C SER A 8 -2.65 -16.41 -5.40
N PRO A 9 -3.99 -16.45 -5.18
CA PRO A 9 -4.55 -16.51 -3.83
C PRO A 9 -3.93 -17.61 -2.97
N ASP A 10 -3.61 -18.76 -3.58
CA ASP A 10 -2.94 -19.87 -2.91
C ASP A 10 -1.52 -19.53 -2.44
N PHE A 11 -0.76 -18.77 -3.23
CA PHE A 11 0.56 -18.28 -2.84
C PHE A 11 0.47 -17.32 -1.64
N ILE A 12 -0.49 -16.40 -1.67
CA ILE A 12 -0.68 -15.43 -0.59
C ILE A 12 -1.15 -16.14 0.70
N ARG A 13 -2.02 -17.16 0.59
CA ARG A 13 -2.42 -17.99 1.72
C ARG A 13 -1.26 -18.79 2.31
N GLY A 14 -0.37 -19.31 1.46
CA GLY A 14 0.85 -19.98 1.89
C GLY A 14 1.91 -19.06 2.51
N THR A 15 1.73 -17.74 2.42
CA THR A 15 2.64 -16.75 3.01
C THR A 15 2.36 -16.61 4.50
N GLY A 16 3.41 -16.76 5.34
CA GLY A 16 3.30 -16.56 6.77
C GLY A 16 2.90 -15.12 7.14
N THR A 17 2.21 -14.95 8.27
CA THR A 17 1.71 -13.64 8.72
C THR A 17 2.85 -12.62 8.87
N GLU A 18 3.98 -13.03 9.42
CA GLU A 18 5.17 -12.18 9.56
C GLU A 18 5.67 -11.66 8.20
N GLN A 19 5.77 -12.55 7.20
CA GLN A 19 6.24 -12.18 5.87
C GLN A 19 5.27 -11.20 5.19
N PHE A 20 3.97 -11.37 5.42
CA PHE A 20 2.98 -10.41 4.96
C PHE A 20 3.16 -9.04 5.64
N LEU A 21 3.40 -8.99 6.95
CA LEU A 21 3.62 -7.73 7.68
C LEU A 21 4.94 -7.05 7.32
N ASN A 22 5.95 -7.82 6.90
CA ASN A 22 7.21 -7.29 6.38
C ASN A 22 7.07 -6.69 4.97
N TYR A 23 6.08 -7.09 4.19
CA TYR A 23 5.90 -6.59 2.83
C TYR A 23 5.63 -5.07 2.77
N PRO A 24 4.74 -4.48 3.60
CA PRO A 24 4.60 -3.03 3.73
C PRO A 24 5.92 -2.30 4.03
N ALA A 25 6.86 -2.92 4.75
CA ALA A 25 8.15 -2.30 5.03
C ALA A 25 8.99 -2.10 3.76
N ILE A 26 8.80 -2.95 2.74
CA ILE A 26 9.45 -2.82 1.42
C ILE A 26 8.76 -1.75 0.57
N GLN A 27 7.43 -1.63 0.67
CA GLN A 27 6.64 -0.64 -0.10
C GLN A 27 6.67 0.77 0.48
N MET A 28 7.16 0.94 1.69
CA MET A 28 7.22 2.22 2.37
C MET A 28 8.33 3.11 1.80
N ASP A 29 8.02 4.38 1.54
CA ASP A 29 9.03 5.41 1.26
C ASP A 29 9.53 6.02 2.58
N SER A 30 10.79 5.74 2.93
CA SER A 30 11.41 6.22 4.17
C SER A 30 11.43 7.74 4.29
N ARG A 31 11.46 8.48 3.18
CA ARG A 31 11.43 9.96 3.19
C ARG A 31 10.07 10.48 3.66
N LYS A 32 8.99 9.75 3.37
CA LYS A 32 7.65 10.07 3.86
C LYS A 32 7.44 9.64 5.30
N ALA A 33 8.16 8.62 5.75
CA ALA A 33 8.08 8.09 7.11
C ALA A 33 8.96 8.85 8.12
N GLU A 34 9.69 9.88 7.68
CA GLU A 34 10.56 10.65 8.56
C GLU A 34 9.76 11.29 9.71
N GLY A 35 10.29 11.15 10.94
CA GLY A 35 9.63 11.66 12.15
C GLY A 35 8.41 10.87 12.62
N MET A 36 7.88 9.92 11.82
CA MET A 36 6.77 9.06 12.25
C MET A 36 7.25 8.04 13.27
N ARG A 37 6.46 7.86 14.34
CA ARG A 37 6.69 6.87 15.38
C ARG A 37 5.35 6.32 15.85
N PHE A 38 5.19 5.01 15.77
CA PHE A 38 4.02 4.33 16.32
C PHE A 38 4.31 2.83 16.49
N LYS A 39 3.52 2.19 17.35
CA LYS A 39 3.51 0.74 17.56
C LYS A 39 2.11 0.18 17.34
N ILE A 40 2.02 -0.87 16.53
CA ILE A 40 0.79 -1.59 16.24
C ILE A 40 0.95 -3.01 16.73
N ASN A 41 0.09 -3.40 17.65
CA ASN A 41 -0.08 -4.77 18.09
C ASN A 41 -1.04 -5.50 17.14
N LEU A 42 -0.68 -6.68 16.67
CA LEU A 42 -1.57 -7.59 15.95
C LEU A 42 -1.69 -8.89 16.74
N SER A 43 -2.92 -9.37 16.92
CA SER A 43 -3.21 -10.70 17.47
C SER A 43 -4.14 -11.45 16.55
N THR A 44 -3.79 -12.70 16.25
CA THR A 44 -4.61 -13.65 15.49
C THR A 44 -5.07 -14.79 16.40
N PRO A 45 -6.27 -14.72 16.99
CA PRO A 45 -6.68 -15.64 18.06
C PRO A 45 -6.86 -17.09 17.61
N ASP A 46 -7.18 -17.33 16.34
CA ASP A 46 -7.45 -18.64 15.76
C ASP A 46 -6.19 -19.52 15.62
N ASN A 47 -5.02 -18.92 15.42
CA ASN A 47 -3.73 -19.62 15.38
C ASN A 47 -2.78 -19.22 16.53
N GLY A 48 -3.17 -18.28 17.37
CA GLY A 48 -2.43 -17.83 18.55
C GLY A 48 -1.23 -16.92 18.26
N GLU A 49 -1.03 -16.49 17.01
CA GLU A 49 0.10 -15.62 16.68
C GLU A 49 -0.10 -14.20 17.21
N LYS A 50 1.02 -13.56 17.49
CA LYS A 50 1.12 -12.21 18.04
C LYS A 50 2.27 -11.49 17.37
N PHE A 51 2.08 -10.23 17.02
CA PHE A 51 3.10 -9.42 16.39
C PHE A 51 3.08 -8.00 16.93
N VAL A 52 4.27 -7.40 17.02
CA VAL A 52 4.43 -5.95 17.11
C VAL A 52 4.93 -5.46 15.76
N VAL A 53 4.24 -4.48 15.19
CA VAL A 53 4.70 -3.72 14.03
C VAL A 53 5.06 -2.33 14.52
N GLU A 54 6.34 -1.98 14.44
CA GLU A 54 6.87 -0.71 14.94
C GLU A 54 7.37 0.14 13.78
N MET A 55 6.95 1.40 13.76
CA MET A 55 7.56 2.46 12.95
C MET A 55 8.50 3.27 13.84
N SER A 56 9.77 3.28 13.49
CA SER A 56 10.78 4.10 14.16
C SER A 56 11.93 4.40 13.22
N ASN A 57 12.46 5.64 13.28
CA ASN A 57 13.58 6.09 12.44
C ASN A 57 13.37 5.79 10.95
N ALA A 58 12.17 6.09 10.44
CA ALA A 58 11.76 5.83 9.05
C ALA A 58 11.93 4.36 8.60
N THR A 59 11.84 3.42 9.55
CA THR A 59 11.93 1.98 9.33
C THR A 59 10.71 1.31 9.94
N LEU A 60 10.08 0.40 9.19
CA LEU A 60 8.98 -0.43 9.66
C LEU A 60 9.52 -1.82 9.99
N THR A 61 9.37 -2.25 11.24
CA THR A 61 9.87 -3.55 11.72
C THR A 61 8.73 -4.40 12.27
N THR A 62 8.78 -5.71 12.03
CA THR A 62 7.85 -6.69 12.61
C THR A 62 8.59 -7.55 13.63
N ILE A 63 7.98 -7.81 14.77
CA ILE A 63 8.51 -8.67 15.82
C ILE A 63 7.46 -9.74 16.14
N ALA A 64 7.75 -11.00 15.81
CA ALA A 64 6.87 -12.13 16.06
C ALA A 64 6.93 -12.61 17.52
N GLY A 65 5.78 -12.99 18.07
CA GLY A 65 5.64 -13.57 19.41
C GLY A 65 5.48 -12.56 20.56
N TYR A 66 5.50 -11.26 20.28
CA TYR A 66 5.43 -10.20 21.28
C TYR A 66 4.18 -9.32 21.11
N GLN A 67 3.85 -8.59 22.18
CA GLN A 67 2.89 -7.49 22.20
C GLN A 67 3.56 -6.36 22.98
N ALA A 68 3.43 -5.12 22.50
CA ALA A 68 3.94 -3.95 23.21
C ALA A 68 2.89 -3.46 24.21
N ASP A 69 3.30 -3.19 25.45
CA ASP A 69 2.41 -2.64 26.48
C ASP A 69 2.00 -1.19 26.17
N ASP A 70 2.84 -0.47 25.40
CA ASP A 70 2.67 0.92 24.98
C ASP A 70 2.23 1.05 23.51
N ALA A 71 1.50 0.07 22.98
CA ALA A 71 1.02 0.12 21.60
C ALA A 71 -0.01 1.24 21.38
N ASP A 72 0.17 2.02 20.32
CA ASP A 72 -0.78 3.05 19.89
C ASP A 72 -2.08 2.44 19.36
N LEU A 73 -1.98 1.27 18.72
CA LEU A 73 -3.11 0.55 18.16
C LEU A 73 -2.96 -0.95 18.40
N THR A 74 -4.03 -1.61 18.82
CA THR A 74 -4.14 -3.06 18.86
C THR A 74 -5.21 -3.53 17.89
N ILE A 75 -4.84 -4.46 17.01
CA ILE A 75 -5.68 -5.11 16.01
C ILE A 75 -5.85 -6.56 16.43
N THR A 76 -7.11 -6.98 16.60
CA THR A 76 -7.44 -8.40 16.82
C THR A 76 -8.29 -8.88 15.66
N ILE A 77 -7.80 -9.87 14.91
CA ILE A 77 -8.47 -10.41 13.73
C ILE A 77 -8.02 -11.86 13.54
N ASP A 78 -8.94 -12.77 13.21
CA ASP A 78 -8.56 -14.13 12.86
C ASP A 78 -7.67 -14.16 11.62
N ARG A 79 -6.68 -15.06 11.58
CA ARG A 79 -5.78 -15.25 10.45
C ARG A 79 -6.55 -15.49 9.14
N ARG A 80 -7.65 -16.24 9.21
CA ARG A 80 -8.54 -16.53 8.07
C ARG A 80 -9.21 -15.26 7.51
N GLU A 81 -9.55 -14.31 8.37
CA GLU A 81 -10.14 -13.04 7.93
C GLU A 81 -9.07 -12.05 7.45
N LEU A 82 -7.86 -12.16 8.01
CA LEU A 82 -6.68 -11.44 7.52
C LEU A 82 -6.30 -11.88 6.11
N GLU A 83 -6.45 -13.16 5.74
CA GLU A 83 -6.18 -13.65 4.37
C GLU A 83 -6.92 -12.86 3.30
N ASP A 84 -8.20 -12.54 3.53
CA ASP A 84 -9.00 -11.76 2.57
C ASP A 84 -8.42 -10.35 2.36
N ILE A 85 -7.80 -9.78 3.40
CA ILE A 85 -7.09 -8.51 3.32
C ILE A 85 -5.77 -8.70 2.57
N MET A 86 -5.04 -9.78 2.85
CA MET A 86 -3.76 -10.09 2.21
C MET A 86 -3.88 -10.27 0.70
N ILE A 87 -4.95 -10.93 0.23
CA ILE A 87 -5.23 -11.12 -1.20
C ILE A 87 -5.88 -9.89 -1.86
N GLY A 88 -6.16 -8.84 -1.09
CA GLY A 88 -6.82 -7.62 -1.56
C GLY A 88 -8.31 -7.78 -1.88
N ALA A 89 -8.96 -8.83 -1.39
CA ALA A 89 -10.39 -9.10 -1.59
C ALA A 89 -11.29 -8.28 -0.64
N ALA A 90 -10.76 -7.86 0.51
CA ALA A 90 -11.48 -7.05 1.49
C ALA A 90 -10.56 -6.00 2.13
N LYS A 91 -11.14 -4.92 2.68
CA LYS A 91 -10.39 -3.96 3.49
C LYS A 91 -10.53 -4.29 4.98
N LEU A 92 -9.56 -3.85 5.78
CA LEU A 92 -9.64 -3.98 7.24
C LEU A 92 -10.89 -3.30 7.81
N SER A 93 -11.28 -2.13 7.26
CA SER A 93 -12.52 -1.42 7.63
C SER A 93 -13.77 -2.28 7.45
N ASP A 94 -13.80 -3.11 6.42
CA ASP A 94 -14.93 -3.98 6.10
C ASP A 94 -15.03 -5.10 7.14
N LYS A 95 -13.88 -5.68 7.53
CA LYS A 95 -13.81 -6.68 8.61
C LYS A 95 -14.21 -6.11 9.96
N VAL A 96 -13.84 -4.87 10.26
CA VAL A 96 -14.27 -4.18 11.48
C VAL A 96 -15.77 -3.95 11.49
N SER A 97 -16.31 -3.45 10.37
CA SER A 97 -17.76 -3.21 10.22
C SER A 97 -18.59 -4.49 10.31
N ALA A 98 -18.03 -5.62 9.84
CA ALA A 98 -18.61 -6.95 9.96
C ALA A 98 -18.43 -7.60 11.34
N GLY A 99 -17.78 -6.93 12.29
CA GLY A 99 -17.51 -7.46 13.64
C GLY A 99 -16.45 -8.57 13.70
N LYS A 100 -15.72 -8.77 12.60
CA LYS A 100 -14.69 -9.82 12.44
C LYS A 100 -13.28 -9.37 12.78
N ALA A 101 -13.07 -8.06 12.88
CA ALA A 101 -11.85 -7.45 13.38
C ALA A 101 -12.20 -6.43 14.47
N LYS A 102 -11.33 -6.30 15.47
CA LYS A 102 -11.44 -5.30 16.53
C LYS A 102 -10.22 -4.40 16.52
N LEU A 103 -10.46 -3.10 16.64
CA LEU A 103 -9.43 -2.08 16.79
C LEU A 103 -9.58 -1.44 18.16
N ALA A 104 -8.49 -1.36 18.91
CA ALA A 104 -8.42 -0.68 20.20
C ALA A 104 -7.24 0.31 20.18
N GLY A 105 -7.49 1.56 20.52
CA GLY A 105 -6.48 2.63 20.46
C GLY A 105 -6.67 3.59 19.28
N ASN A 106 -5.57 4.13 18.77
CA ASN A 106 -5.53 5.17 17.74
C ASN A 106 -5.49 4.58 16.33
N ALA A 107 -6.62 4.51 15.64
CA ALA A 107 -6.70 3.98 14.28
C ALA A 107 -5.98 4.85 13.23
N GLN A 108 -5.67 6.11 13.54
CA GLN A 108 -5.06 7.07 12.63
C GLN A 108 -3.64 6.68 12.24
N VAL A 109 -2.97 5.85 13.04
CA VAL A 109 -1.65 5.29 12.70
C VAL A 109 -1.69 4.43 11.43
N LEU A 110 -2.84 3.79 11.12
CA LEU A 110 -3.02 3.06 9.86
C LEU A 110 -3.06 4.01 8.66
N SER A 111 -3.69 5.17 8.81
CA SER A 111 -3.70 6.21 7.77
C SER A 111 -2.32 6.84 7.59
N GLN A 112 -1.57 7.04 8.68
CA GLN A 112 -0.17 7.49 8.62
C GLN A 112 0.68 6.47 7.86
N LEU A 113 0.62 5.19 8.22
CA LEU A 113 1.31 4.11 7.50
C LEU A 113 0.92 4.10 6.01
N ALA A 114 -0.37 4.14 5.69
CA ALA A 114 -0.84 4.14 4.31
C ALA A 114 -0.30 5.35 3.50
N SER A 115 -0.13 6.51 4.12
CA SER A 115 0.41 7.72 3.45
C SER A 115 1.87 7.56 3.00
N THR A 116 2.61 6.64 3.63
CA THR A 116 4.02 6.36 3.29
C THR A 116 4.19 5.35 2.17
N MET A 117 3.12 4.62 1.80
CA MET A 117 3.18 3.57 0.78
C MET A 117 3.41 4.17 -0.62
N VAL A 118 4.24 3.51 -1.41
CA VAL A 118 4.44 3.83 -2.83
C VAL A 118 4.09 2.64 -3.71
N GLU A 119 3.53 2.94 -4.89
CA GLU A 119 3.31 1.93 -5.92
C GLU A 119 4.57 1.82 -6.79
N PHE A 120 5.10 0.61 -6.92
CA PHE A 120 6.25 0.35 -7.78
C PHE A 120 5.83 0.24 -9.24
N ASP A 121 6.56 0.94 -10.11
CA ASP A 121 6.39 0.78 -11.55
C ASP A 121 7.05 -0.51 -12.02
N ASN A 122 6.24 -1.52 -12.36
CA ASN A 122 6.73 -2.79 -12.88
C ASN A 122 7.46 -2.66 -14.23
N TRP A 123 7.28 -1.55 -14.94
CA TRP A 123 7.88 -1.28 -16.25
C TRP A 123 8.91 -0.15 -16.16
N PHE A 124 9.61 -0.06 -15.02
CA PHE A 124 10.76 0.82 -14.89
C PHE A 124 11.82 0.50 -15.95
N GLU A 125 12.56 1.52 -16.35
CA GLU A 125 13.60 1.35 -17.36
C GLU A 125 14.80 0.60 -16.78
N VAL A 126 15.19 -0.49 -17.44
CA VAL A 126 16.41 -1.25 -17.06
C VAL A 126 17.66 -0.51 -17.54
N LEU A 127 17.57 0.14 -18.69
CA LEU A 127 18.61 1.04 -19.22
C LEU A 127 18.11 2.49 -19.17
N PRO A 128 18.92 3.46 -18.73
CA PRO A 128 18.51 4.86 -18.65
C PRO A 128 17.98 5.39 -20.00
N GLY A 129 16.84 6.08 -19.98
CA GLY A 129 16.21 6.69 -21.15
C GLY A 129 15.38 5.75 -22.05
N THR A 130 15.20 4.48 -21.66
CA THR A 130 14.42 3.50 -22.45
C THR A 130 12.94 3.47 -22.11
N LYS A 131 12.51 4.20 -21.08
CA LYS A 131 11.08 4.33 -20.78
C LYS A 131 10.37 5.05 -21.92
N LYS A 132 9.42 4.36 -22.58
CA LYS A 132 8.63 4.94 -23.67
C LYS A 132 7.83 6.13 -23.10
N GLN A 133 8.22 7.35 -23.46
CA GLN A 133 7.43 8.54 -23.13
C GLN A 133 6.07 8.42 -23.81
N ALA A 134 5.00 8.75 -23.09
CA ALA A 134 3.70 8.91 -23.70
C ALA A 134 3.85 9.94 -24.84
N ALA A 135 3.37 9.60 -26.03
CA ALA A 135 3.42 10.52 -27.16
C ALA A 135 2.79 11.85 -26.72
N ALA A 136 3.55 12.94 -26.83
CA ALA A 136 2.99 14.26 -26.60
C ALA A 136 1.75 14.41 -27.49
N LEU A 137 0.64 14.88 -26.91
CA LEU A 137 -0.50 15.30 -27.72
C LEU A 137 0.04 16.24 -28.82
N PRO A 138 -0.41 16.10 -30.08
CA PRO A 138 0.01 17.01 -31.13
C PRO A 138 -0.25 18.43 -30.62
N LYS A 139 0.79 19.27 -30.64
CA LYS A 139 0.65 20.69 -30.29
C LYS A 139 -0.50 21.23 -31.16
N PRO A 140 -1.50 21.92 -30.58
CA PRO A 140 -2.52 22.56 -31.40
C PRO A 140 -1.81 23.45 -32.41
N GLU A 141 -2.09 23.22 -33.69
CA GLU A 141 -1.54 24.00 -34.80
C GLU A 141 -1.93 25.46 -34.57
N LEU A 142 -0.93 26.34 -34.40
CA LEU A 142 -1.12 27.77 -34.14
C LEU A 142 -1.51 28.55 -35.42
N LEU A 143 -1.59 27.86 -36.56
CA LEU A 143 -1.98 28.43 -37.83
C LEU A 143 -3.43 28.06 -38.09
N GLN A 144 -4.35 28.92 -37.65
CA GLN A 144 -5.62 29.03 -38.34
C GLN A 144 -5.29 29.63 -39.71
N ASP A 145 -5.66 28.89 -40.76
CA ASP A 145 -5.47 29.31 -42.14
C ASP A 145 -6.46 30.44 -42.43
N ASP A 146 -6.09 31.66 -42.01
CA ASP A 146 -6.92 32.87 -42.12
C ASP A 146 -6.99 33.40 -43.57
N ALA A 147 -6.77 32.54 -44.56
CA ALA A 147 -6.92 32.90 -45.96
C ALA A 147 -8.41 33.00 -46.31
N THR A 148 -9.02 34.14 -45.99
CA THR A 148 -10.22 34.60 -46.69
C THR A 148 -9.87 34.70 -48.17
N TYR A 149 -10.40 33.76 -48.97
CA TYR A 149 -10.27 33.76 -50.42
C TYR A 149 -10.85 35.08 -50.96
N TYR A 150 -9.98 35.90 -51.55
CA TYR A 150 -10.38 37.17 -52.18
C TYR A 150 -11.01 36.86 -53.53
N GLU A 151 -12.35 36.85 -53.61
CA GLU A 151 -13.05 36.93 -54.89
C GLU A 151 -12.98 38.40 -55.36
N GLY A 152 -12.06 38.68 -56.29
CA GLY A 152 -11.91 39.99 -56.92
C GLY A 152 -13.13 40.38 -57.78
N PRO A 153 -13.18 41.66 -58.22
CA PRO A 153 -14.41 42.36 -58.61
C PRO A 153 -15.12 41.83 -59.86
#